data_AF-A0AAD3MIE9-F1
#
_entry.id   AF-A0AAD3MIE9-F1
#
_cell.length_a   1.000
_cell.length_b   1.000
_cell.length_c   1.000
_cell.angle_alpha   90.00
_cell.angle_beta   90.00
_cell.angle_gamma   90.00
#
_symmetry.space_group_name_H-M   'P 1'
#
loop_
_entity.id
_entity.type
_entity.pdbx_description
1 polymer ?
#
loop_
_entity_poly.entity_id
_entity_poly.type
_entity_poly.pdbx_seq_one_letter_code
_entity_poly.pdbx_strand_id
1 'polypeptide(L)'
;MASTLLSPMVDYYNDEEELDSVDDDDDRSFRGRDSEEDTEDASETDLAKHDEDDYVEIKEQMYQDKLASLKRQLQQLQEGTLQEYQKRMKKLDQQYKERLRNADLFLQLETEQVERNYIKEKKAAVKEFDDKKVELKENLIAELEEKKKMIENEKLTMELTG
;
A
#
# COMPACT_ATOMS: atom_id res chain seq x y z
N MET A 1 3.56 15.49 26.56
CA MET A 1 4.18 14.90 25.35
C MET A 1 3.09 14.17 24.59
N ALA A 2 2.44 14.84 23.64
CA ALA A 2 1.41 14.21 22.81
C ALA A 2 2.10 13.31 21.78
N SER A 3 2.02 11.99 21.94
CA SER A 3 2.47 11.05 20.91
C SER A 3 1.37 10.94 19.86
N THR A 4 1.59 11.65 18.76
CA THR A 4 0.86 11.45 17.51
C THR A 4 1.07 10.01 17.05
N LEU A 5 -0.01 9.23 17.07
CA LEU A 5 -0.08 7.90 16.45
C LEU A 5 0.00 8.07 14.93
N LEU A 6 1.23 8.15 14.40
CA LEU A 6 1.45 8.08 12.96
C LEU A 6 1.33 6.61 12.56
N SER A 7 0.12 6.20 12.19
CA SER A 7 -0.12 4.94 11.50
C SER A 7 0.66 4.98 10.17
N PRO A 8 1.46 3.97 9.82
CA PRO A 8 2.09 3.94 8.51
C PRO A 8 0.98 3.66 7.50
N MET A 9 0.56 4.71 6.80
CA MET A 9 -0.29 4.58 5.62
C MET A 9 0.50 3.73 4.63
N VAL A 10 0.08 2.48 4.44
CA VAL A 10 0.68 1.61 3.44
C VAL A 10 0.22 2.17 2.09
N ASP A 11 1.14 2.84 1.38
CA ASP A 11 0.94 3.31 0.02
C ASP A 11 0.60 2.11 -0.88
N TYR A 12 -0.69 1.96 -1.19
CA TYR A 12 -1.24 0.95 -2.09
C TYR A 12 -1.47 1.48 -3.50
N TYR A 13 -0.91 2.64 -3.85
CA TYR A 13 -1.06 3.26 -5.17
C TYR A 13 0.31 3.53 -5.80
N ASN A 14 0.98 2.46 -6.23
CA ASN A 14 2.07 2.57 -7.19
C ASN A 14 1.92 1.49 -8.27
N ASP A 15 0.76 1.48 -8.90
CA ASP A 15 0.56 0.87 -10.21
C ASP A 15 0.91 1.94 -11.25
N GLU A 16 2.19 2.01 -11.62
CA GLU A 16 2.59 2.73 -12.83
C GLU A 16 1.94 2.02 -14.02
N GLU A 17 0.85 2.60 -14.55
CA GLU A 17 0.32 2.23 -15.85
C GLU A 17 1.35 2.62 -16.92
N GLU A 18 2.17 1.66 -17.32
CA GLU A 18 2.99 1.73 -18.51
C GLU A 18 2.06 1.70 -19.73
N LEU A 19 1.55 2.88 -20.10
CA LEU A 19 0.82 3.15 -21.34
C LEU A 19 1.78 2.93 -22.51
N ASP A 20 1.66 1.79 -23.19
CA ASP A 20 2.33 1.48 -24.44
C ASP A 20 1.85 2.46 -25.52
N SER A 21 2.58 3.56 -25.70
CA SER A 21 2.32 4.57 -26.72
C SER A 21 2.75 4.03 -28.08
N VAL A 22 1.77 3.71 -28.93
CA VAL A 22 2.00 3.31 -30.33
C VAL A 22 2.51 4.53 -31.09
N ASP A 23 3.72 4.41 -31.64
CA ASP A 23 4.40 5.42 -32.46
C ASP A 23 3.78 5.42 -33.88
N ASP A 24 3.02 6.46 -34.22
CA ASP A 24 2.49 6.69 -35.58
C ASP A 24 3.48 7.61 -36.33
N ASP A 25 4.53 7.02 -36.90
CA ASP A 25 5.39 7.64 -37.90
C ASP A 25 4.68 7.59 -39.28
N ASP A 26 3.86 8.60 -39.61
CA ASP A 26 3.37 8.82 -40.98
C ASP A 26 4.05 10.07 -41.58
N ASP A 27 5.31 9.87 -41.93
CA ASP A 27 6.16 10.86 -42.59
C ASP A 27 5.91 10.81 -44.12
N ARG A 28 4.86 11.48 -44.59
CA ARG A 28 4.61 11.67 -46.03
C ARG A 28 4.74 13.13 -46.45
N SER A 29 5.98 13.56 -46.62
CA SER A 29 6.30 14.74 -47.44
C SER A 29 6.85 14.31 -48.80
N PHE A 30 6.04 14.44 -49.85
CA PHE A 30 6.60 14.48 -51.21
C PHE A 30 5.86 15.53 -52.05
N ARG A 31 6.47 16.71 -52.13
CA ARG A 31 6.10 17.76 -53.08
C ARG A 31 6.61 17.38 -54.47
N GLY A 32 5.67 17.35 -55.42
CA GLY A 32 5.75 17.99 -56.74
C GLY A 32 6.79 17.48 -57.74
N ARG A 33 6.30 16.98 -58.89
CA ARG A 33 6.86 17.30 -60.20
C ARG A 33 5.89 16.90 -61.33
N ASP A 34 5.52 17.88 -62.15
CA ASP A 34 4.83 17.69 -63.43
C ASP A 34 5.69 16.85 -64.38
N SER A 35 5.09 15.86 -65.04
CA SER A 35 5.63 15.25 -66.26
C SER A 35 4.47 14.74 -67.11
N GLU A 36 4.19 15.48 -68.17
CA GLU A 36 3.32 15.09 -69.29
C GLU A 36 4.04 14.03 -70.13
N GLU A 37 3.50 12.81 -70.23
CA GLU A 37 3.78 11.92 -71.36
C GLU A 37 2.61 10.96 -71.60
N ASP A 38 2.00 11.14 -72.76
CA ASP A 38 0.83 10.46 -73.29
C ASP A 38 1.22 9.06 -73.81
N THR A 39 0.91 8.02 -73.02
CA THR A 39 0.83 6.64 -73.51
C THR A 39 -0.34 5.93 -72.84
N GLU A 40 -1.44 5.84 -73.57
CA GLU A 40 -2.58 4.95 -73.30
C GLU A 40 -2.12 3.49 -73.25
N ASP A 41 -1.71 3.02 -72.08
CA ASP A 41 -1.65 1.59 -71.75
C ASP A 41 -2.92 1.21 -70.95
N ALA A 42 -3.95 0.80 -71.69
CA ALA A 42 -5.23 0.37 -71.12
C ALA A 42 -5.16 -0.98 -70.37
N SER A 43 -3.99 -1.43 -69.93
CA SER A 43 -3.80 -2.62 -69.08
C SER A 43 -3.65 -2.30 -67.57
N GLU A 44 -3.44 -1.03 -67.19
CA GLU A 44 -3.17 -0.65 -65.80
C GLU A 44 -4.43 -0.59 -64.90
N THR A 45 -5.63 -0.51 -65.49
CA THR A 45 -6.90 -0.47 -64.74
C THR A 45 -7.40 -1.84 -64.26
N ASP A 46 -6.84 -2.94 -64.79
CA ASP A 46 -7.17 -4.30 -64.35
C ASP A 46 -6.18 -4.80 -63.28
N LEU A 47 -4.90 -4.38 -63.36
CA LEU A 47 -3.91 -4.66 -62.31
C LEU A 47 -4.21 -3.90 -61.00
N ALA A 48 -4.56 -2.61 -61.07
CA ALA A 48 -4.83 -1.82 -59.86
C ALA A 48 -6.07 -2.30 -59.08
N LYS A 49 -7.05 -2.89 -59.78
CA LYS A 49 -8.21 -3.55 -59.15
C LYS A 49 -7.83 -4.88 -58.52
N HIS A 50 -6.97 -5.65 -59.18
CA HIS A 50 -6.47 -6.91 -58.63
C HIS A 50 -5.68 -6.67 -57.34
N ASP A 51 -4.84 -5.63 -57.28
CA ASP A 51 -4.09 -5.25 -56.08
C ASP A 51 -4.99 -4.75 -54.93
N GLU A 52 -6.08 -4.02 -55.23
CA GLU A 52 -7.08 -3.61 -54.23
C GLU A 52 -7.93 -4.79 -53.73
N ASP A 53 -8.36 -5.67 -54.62
CA ASP A 53 -9.14 -6.87 -54.29
C ASP A 53 -8.30 -7.86 -53.46
N ASP A 54 -7.02 -8.07 -53.81
CA ASP A 54 -6.07 -8.88 -53.04
C ASP A 54 -5.83 -8.27 -51.65
N TYR A 55 -5.73 -6.94 -51.54
CA TYR A 55 -5.60 -6.25 -50.25
C TYR A 55 -6.85 -6.41 -49.38
N VAL A 56 -8.04 -6.34 -49.96
CA VAL A 56 -9.31 -6.57 -49.25
C VAL A 56 -9.42 -8.01 -48.78
N GLU A 57 -9.04 -8.99 -49.60
CA GLU A 57 -9.03 -10.41 -49.24
C GLU A 57 -8.04 -10.71 -48.10
N ILE A 58 -6.83 -10.16 -48.17
CA ILE A 58 -5.83 -10.30 -47.09
C ILE A 58 -6.36 -9.70 -45.79
N LYS A 59 -6.99 -8.53 -45.85
CA LYS A 59 -7.56 -7.87 -44.67
C LYS A 59 -8.70 -8.70 -44.09
N GLU A 60 -9.57 -9.25 -44.92
CA GLU A 60 -10.66 -10.12 -44.49
C GLU A 60 -10.12 -11.41 -43.84
N GLN A 61 -9.09 -12.04 -44.41
CA GLN A 61 -8.43 -13.19 -43.82
C GLN A 61 -7.84 -12.86 -42.43
N MET A 62 -7.16 -11.72 -42.29
CA MET A 62 -6.64 -11.26 -40.99
C MET A 62 -7.75 -11.06 -39.94
N TYR A 63 -8.91 -10.53 -40.34
CA TYR A 63 -10.05 -10.37 -39.45
C TYR A 63 -10.62 -11.72 -39.03
N GLN A 64 -10.77 -12.66 -39.96
CA GLN A 64 -11.25 -14.01 -39.66
C GLN A 64 -10.30 -14.75 -38.71
N ASP A 65 -8.98 -14.65 -38.92
CA ASP A 65 -7.97 -15.23 -38.04
C ASP A 65 -7.99 -14.59 -36.65
N LYS A 66 -8.13 -13.27 -36.57
CA LYS A 66 -8.25 -12.56 -35.29
C LYS A 66 -9.51 -12.96 -34.54
N LEU A 67 -10.64 -13.10 -35.24
CA LEU A 67 -11.89 -13.59 -34.67
C LEU A 67 -11.76 -15.03 -34.16
N ALA A 68 -11.07 -15.91 -34.90
CA ALA A 68 -10.83 -17.29 -34.50
C ALA A 68 -9.94 -17.36 -33.24
N SER A 69 -8.89 -16.53 -33.18
CA SER A 69 -8.02 -16.40 -32.01
C SER A 69 -8.80 -15.95 -30.77
N LEU A 70 -9.64 -14.92 -30.90
CA LEU A 70 -10.47 -14.41 -29.81
C LEU A 70 -11.50 -15.45 -29.33
N LYS A 71 -12.15 -16.17 -30.26
CA LYS A 71 -13.07 -17.27 -29.91
C LYS A 71 -12.36 -18.37 -29.13
N ARG A 72 -11.14 -18.74 -29.53
CA ARG A 72 -10.32 -19.73 -28.84
C ARG A 72 -9.91 -19.25 -27.45
N GLN A 73 -9.49 -18.00 -27.30
CA GLN A 73 -9.17 -17.42 -25.99
C GLN A 73 -10.38 -17.37 -25.07
N LEU A 74 -11.56 -17.03 -25.60
CA LEU A 74 -12.81 -17.01 -24.85
C LEU A 74 -13.19 -18.42 -24.37
N GLN A 75 -13.06 -19.43 -25.24
CA GLN A 75 -13.27 -20.83 -24.86
C GLN A 75 -12.28 -21.27 -23.77
N GLN A 76 -10.99 -20.96 -23.91
CA GLN A 76 -9.98 -21.26 -22.90
C GLN A 76 -10.27 -20.56 -21.57
N LEU A 77 -10.83 -19.35 -21.60
CA LEU A 77 -11.24 -18.64 -20.40
C LEU A 77 -12.46 -19.30 -19.74
N GLN A 78 -13.47 -19.70 -20.52
CA GLN A 78 -14.65 -20.43 -20.03
C GLN A 78 -14.27 -21.78 -19.41
N GLU A 79 -13.31 -22.49 -20.01
CA GLU A 79 -12.76 -23.73 -19.48
C GLU A 79 -11.76 -23.52 -18.33
N GLY A 80 -11.38 -22.27 -18.04
CA GLY A 80 -10.39 -21.91 -17.01
C GLY A 80 -8.95 -22.34 -17.35
N THR A 81 -8.66 -22.65 -18.61
CA THR A 81 -7.35 -23.11 -19.12
C THR A 81 -6.48 -21.97 -19.66
N LEU A 82 -7.02 -20.75 -19.78
CA LEU A 82 -6.27 -19.59 -20.23
C LEU A 82 -5.10 -19.29 -19.28
N GLN A 83 -3.86 -19.35 -19.80
CA GLN A 83 -2.63 -19.25 -19.01
C GLN A 83 -2.53 -17.94 -18.20
N GLU A 84 -2.89 -16.81 -18.79
CA GLU A 84 -2.84 -15.52 -18.12
C GLU A 84 -3.83 -15.46 -16.94
N TYR A 85 -5.04 -15.99 -17.12
CA TYR A 85 -6.02 -16.10 -16.06
C TYR A 85 -5.50 -16.97 -14.90
N GLN A 86 -4.95 -18.15 -15.21
CA GLN A 86 -4.37 -19.03 -14.20
C GLN A 86 -3.20 -18.37 -13.44
N LYS A 87 -2.34 -17.61 -14.14
CA LYS A 87 -1.24 -16.86 -13.52
C LYS A 87 -1.76 -15.78 -12.56
N ARG A 88 -2.78 -15.02 -12.98
CA ARG A 88 -3.44 -14.01 -12.12
C ARG A 88 -4.09 -14.65 -10.89
N MET A 89 -4.79 -15.77 -11.08
CA MET A 89 -5.41 -16.52 -9.97
C MET A 89 -4.38 -17.02 -8.95
N LYS A 90 -3.25 -17.58 -9.41
CA LYS A 90 -2.16 -17.99 -8.52
C LYS A 90 -1.55 -16.82 -7.75
N LYS A 91 -1.36 -15.67 -8.41
CA LYS A 91 -0.85 -14.46 -7.76
C LYS A 91 -1.82 -13.97 -6.67
N LEU A 92 -3.12 -13.94 -6.95
CA LEU A 92 -4.14 -13.55 -5.97
C LEU A 92 -4.20 -14.53 -4.78
N ASP A 93 -4.14 -15.84 -5.03
CA ASP A 93 -4.10 -16.85 -3.97
C ASP A 93 -2.85 -16.71 -3.09
N GLN A 94 -1.69 -16.43 -3.70
CA GLN A 94 -0.46 -16.16 -2.97
C GLN A 94 -0.58 -14.91 -2.09
N GLN A 95 -1.07 -13.80 -2.65
CA GLN A 95 -1.28 -12.56 -1.90
C GLN A 95 -2.27 -12.75 -0.75
N TYR A 96 -3.34 -13.53 -0.96
CA TYR A 96 -4.31 -13.84 0.08
C TYR A 96 -3.68 -14.64 1.23
N LYS A 97 -2.91 -15.70 0.91
CA LYS A 97 -2.20 -16.50 1.91
C LYS A 97 -1.17 -15.69 2.68
N GLU A 98 -0.46 -14.80 1.99
CA GLU A 98 0.50 -13.90 2.61
C GLU A 98 -0.19 -12.90 3.54
N ARG A 99 -1.34 -12.34 3.12
CA ARG A 99 -2.15 -11.45 3.95
C ARG A 99 -2.64 -12.14 5.22
N LEU A 100 -3.10 -13.39 5.13
CA LEU A 100 -3.48 -14.18 6.31
C LEU A 100 -2.30 -14.40 7.25
N ARG A 101 -1.15 -14.83 6.73
CA ARG A 101 0.06 -15.02 7.53
C ARG A 101 0.49 -13.73 8.23
N ASN A 102 0.44 -12.60 7.53
CA ASN A 102 0.80 -11.30 8.08
C ASN A 102 -0.20 -10.87 9.18
N ALA A 103 -1.49 -11.13 8.99
CA ALA A 103 -2.50 -10.87 10.01
C ALA A 103 -2.28 -11.71 11.27
N ASP A 104 -1.97 -13.00 11.12
CA ASP A 104 -1.66 -13.89 12.25
C ASP A 104 -0.41 -13.43 13.01
N LEU A 105 0.66 -13.08 12.28
CA LEU A 105 1.88 -12.54 12.89
C LEU A 105 1.62 -11.21 13.60
N PHE A 106 0.85 -10.32 13.00
CA PHE A 106 0.49 -9.04 13.60
C PHE A 106 -0.29 -9.24 14.90
N LEU A 107 -1.27 -10.15 14.90
CA LEU A 107 -2.04 -10.48 16.11
C LEU A 107 -1.13 -10.99 17.24
N GLN A 108 -0.16 -11.84 16.93
CA GLN A 108 0.80 -12.34 17.93
C GLN A 108 1.64 -11.19 18.52
N LEU A 109 2.22 -10.35 17.65
CA LEU A 109 3.05 -9.22 18.07
C LEU A 109 2.29 -8.21 18.92
N GLU A 110 1.06 -7.88 18.53
CA GLU A 110 0.19 -6.98 19.30
C GLU A 110 -0.18 -7.59 20.66
N THR A 111 -0.50 -8.88 20.69
CA THR A 111 -0.81 -9.59 21.95
C THR A 111 0.37 -9.54 22.90
N GLU A 112 1.58 -9.88 22.42
CA GLU A 112 2.79 -9.77 23.23
C GLU A 112 3.07 -8.34 23.68
N GLN A 113 2.79 -7.34 22.85
CA GLN A 113 3.00 -5.94 23.22
C GLN A 113 2.05 -5.52 24.34
N VAL A 114 0.78 -5.94 24.28
CA VAL A 114 -0.19 -5.72 25.36
C VAL A 114 0.27 -6.39 26.64
N GLU A 115 0.77 -7.63 26.58
CA GLU A 115 1.31 -8.34 27.76
C GLU A 115 2.53 -7.61 28.35
N ARG A 116 3.48 -7.17 27.50
CA ARG A 116 4.64 -6.37 27.94
C ARG A 116 4.19 -5.08 28.64
N ASN A 117 3.22 -4.39 28.07
CA ASN A 117 2.64 -3.17 28.65
C ASN A 117 1.98 -3.45 30.00
N TYR A 118 1.20 -4.53 30.11
CA TYR A 118 0.56 -4.95 31.35
C TYR A 118 1.59 -5.21 32.46
N ILE A 119 2.66 -5.96 32.16
CA ILE A 119 3.73 -6.23 33.13
C ILE A 119 4.45 -4.95 33.54
N LYS A 120 4.72 -4.06 32.59
CA LYS A 120 5.34 -2.76 32.86
C LYS A 120 4.48 -1.92 33.80
N GLU A 121 3.18 -1.85 33.54
CA GLU A 121 2.24 -1.09 34.35
C GLU A 121 2.11 -1.66 35.77
N LYS A 122 2.03 -2.99 35.90
CA LYS A 122 2.01 -3.65 37.21
C LYS A 122 3.27 -3.33 38.03
N LYS A 123 4.44 -3.32 37.41
CA LYS A 123 5.70 -2.94 38.06
C LYS A 123 5.71 -1.46 38.47
N ALA A 124 5.19 -0.58 37.60
CA ALA A 124 5.09 0.85 37.90
C ALA A 124 4.16 1.10 39.09
N ALA A 125 3.00 0.45 39.14
CA ALA A 125 2.04 0.58 40.24
C ALA A 125 2.61 0.09 41.59
N VAL A 126 3.36 -1.03 41.59
CA VAL A 126 4.04 -1.50 42.80
C VAL A 126 5.09 -0.50 43.27
N LYS A 127 5.92 0.00 42.34
CA LYS A 127 6.92 1.01 42.67
C LYS A 127 6.29 2.28 43.24
N GLU A 128 5.23 2.79 42.60
CA GLU A 128 4.52 3.98 43.06
C GLU A 128 3.93 3.78 44.46
N PHE A 129 3.39 2.60 44.75
CA PHE A 129 2.89 2.27 46.08
C PHE A 129 4.00 2.29 47.13
N ASP A 130 5.15 1.69 46.83
CA ASP A 130 6.30 1.68 47.74
C ASP A 130 6.87 3.09 47.94
N ASP A 131 7.01 3.88 46.87
CA ASP A 131 7.47 5.27 46.92
C ASP A 131 6.53 6.12 47.82
N LYS A 132 5.21 6.01 47.62
CA LYS A 132 4.20 6.71 48.46
C LYS A 132 4.26 6.28 49.93
N LYS A 133 4.53 5.00 50.19
CA LYS A 133 4.66 4.48 51.57
C LYS A 133 5.89 5.05 52.27
N VAL A 134 7.00 5.22 51.55
CA VAL A 134 8.20 5.88 52.08
C VAL A 134 7.92 7.35 52.34
N GLU A 135 7.37 8.07 51.36
CA GLU A 135 6.99 9.48 51.48
C GLU A 135 6.09 9.73 52.69
N LEU A 136 5.05 8.91 52.89
CA LEU A 136 4.13 9.06 54.01
C LEU A 136 4.81 8.85 55.37
N LYS A 137 5.79 7.94 55.46
CA LYS A 137 6.58 7.75 56.68
C LYS A 137 7.49 8.93 56.97
N GLU A 138 8.17 9.44 55.95
CA GLU A 138 9.05 10.61 56.08
C GLU A 138 8.27 11.86 56.50
N ASN A 139 7.10 12.08 55.89
CA ASN A 139 6.19 13.16 56.27
C ASN A 139 5.73 13.03 57.74
N LEU A 140 5.36 11.82 58.18
CA LEU A 140 4.98 11.59 59.58
C LEU A 140 6.12 11.87 60.56
N ILE A 141 7.35 11.48 60.22
CA ILE A 141 8.54 11.78 61.04
C ILE A 141 8.75 13.29 61.14
N ALA A 142 8.74 13.99 60.01
CA ALA A 142 8.90 15.44 59.96
C ALA A 142 7.82 16.18 60.78
N GLU A 143 6.56 15.75 60.69
CA GLU A 143 5.47 16.31 61.49
C GLU A 143 5.66 16.09 63.00
N LEU A 144 6.15 14.92 63.41
CA LEU A 144 6.40 14.63 64.82
C LEU A 144 7.60 15.43 65.36
N GLU A 145 8.64 15.62 64.55
CA GLU A 145 9.79 16.46 64.91
C GLU A 145 9.38 17.93 65.06
N GLU A 146 8.58 18.47 64.14
CA GLU A 146 8.08 19.84 64.24
C GLU A 146 7.15 20.01 65.45
N LYS A 147 6.26 19.05 65.71
CA LYS A 147 5.42 19.06 66.93
C LYS A 147 6.26 19.06 68.21
N LYS A 148 7.31 18.26 68.27
CA LYS A 148 8.24 18.25 69.41
C LYS A 148 8.88 19.62 69.62
N LYS A 149 9.37 20.24 68.55
CA LYS A 149 9.95 21.59 68.58
C LYS A 149 8.95 22.66 69.01
N MET A 150 7.70 22.59 68.55
CA MET A 150 6.64 23.50 69.00
C MET A 150 6.40 23.39 70.50
N ILE A 151 6.29 22.17 71.04
CA ILE A 151 6.09 21.93 72.48
C ILE A 151 7.29 22.46 73.29
N GLU A 152 8.52 22.24 72.82
CA GLU A 152 9.72 22.75 73.48
C GLU A 152 9.74 24.29 73.50
N ASN A 153 9.35 24.94 72.39
CA ASN A 153 9.24 26.39 72.31
C ASN A 153 8.12 26.96 73.21
N GLU A 154 6.95 26.32 73.24
CA GLU A 154 5.84 26.71 74.11
C GLU A 154 6.25 26.61 75.58
N LYS A 155 6.92 25.52 75.97
CA LYS A 155 7.43 25.33 77.34
C LYS A 155 8.44 26.42 77.71
N LEU A 156 9.41 26.70 76.84
CA LEU A 156 10.38 27.79 77.06
C LEU A 156 9.68 29.15 77.21
N THR A 157 8.68 29.42 76.37
CA THR A 157 7.90 30.66 76.45
C THR A 157 7.17 30.78 77.78
N MET A 158 6.57 29.69 78.28
CA MET A 158 5.92 29.67 79.59
C MET A 158 6.92 29.88 80.74
N GLU A 159 8.12 29.29 80.66
CA GLU A 159 9.19 29.49 81.66
C GLU A 159 9.70 30.95 81.69
N LEU A 160 9.62 31.67 80.58
CA LEU A 160 10.07 33.07 80.48
C LEU A 160 8.99 34.11 80.80
N THR A 161 7.70 33.74 80.69
CA THR A 161 6.57 34.67 80.84
C THR A 161 5.69 34.40 82.08
N GLY A 162 5.92 33.30 82.79
CA GLY A 162 5.32 32.98 84.11
C GLY A 162 6.17 33.47 85.27
#